data_AF-A0A6N3A8N3-F1
#
_entry.id   AF-A0A6N3A8N3-F1
#
_cell.length_a   1.000
_cell.length_b   1.000
_cell.length_c   1.000
_cell.angle_alpha   90.00
_cell.angle_beta   90.00
_cell.angle_gamma   90.00
#
_symmetry.space_group_name_H-M   'P 1'
#
loop_
_entity.id
_entity.type
_entity.pdbx_description
1 polymer ?
#
loop_
_entity_poly.entity_id
_entity_poly.type
_entity_poly.pdbx_seq_one_letter_code
_entity_poly.pdbx_strand_id
1 'polypeptide(L)'
;MNTPKYRHEIKHFINYSDYLQIRNRLKHIASIDTSSTSNGRYKIRSLYFDNLYDKVLMEKINGFNKREKFRIRFYNNDTSFIRLERKCQMQVLPNIQPYFSIIQKLLILKLIYLTRTGKTCYLIH
;
A
#
# COMPACT_ATOMS: atom_id res chain seq x y z
N MET A 1 18.62 -15.92 26.19
CA MET A 1 18.70 -15.88 24.71
C MET A 1 17.32 -15.51 24.18
N ASN A 2 17.15 -14.37 23.51
CA ASN A 2 15.85 -13.99 22.93
C ASN A 2 15.63 -14.78 21.64
N THR A 3 14.66 -15.69 21.64
CA THR A 3 14.24 -16.38 20.43
C THR A 3 13.55 -15.38 19.49
N PRO A 4 13.87 -15.38 18.18
CA PRO A 4 13.19 -14.51 17.22
C PRO A 4 11.70 -14.86 17.18
N LYS A 5 10.84 -13.89 17.52
CA LYS A 5 9.39 -14.06 17.46
C LYS A 5 8.93 -13.93 16.00
N TYR A 6 8.63 -15.05 15.37
CA TYR A 6 8.10 -15.07 14.00
C TYR A 6 6.64 -14.61 13.97
N ARG A 7 6.32 -13.73 13.02
CA ARG A 7 4.97 -13.27 12.73
C ARG A 7 4.47 -13.98 11.48
N HIS A 8 3.34 -14.67 11.61
CA HIS A 8 2.66 -15.30 10.48
C HIS A 8 1.48 -14.43 10.06
N GLU A 9 1.46 -14.04 8.79
CA GLU A 9 0.36 -13.28 8.18
C GLU A 9 -0.32 -14.14 7.14
N ILE A 10 -1.61 -14.43 7.34
CA ILE A 10 -2.42 -15.22 6.42
C ILE A 10 -3.45 -14.28 5.77
N LYS A 11 -3.63 -14.40 4.46
CA LYS A 11 -4.57 -13.58 3.69
C LYS A 11 -5.70 -14.47 3.18
N HIS A 12 -6.93 -14.03 3.41
CA HIS A 12 -8.13 -14.72 2.94
C HIS A 12 -8.93 -13.81 2.01
N PHE A 13 -9.46 -14.38 0.95
CA PHE A 13 -10.54 -13.76 0.19
C PHE A 13 -11.82 -13.90 1.02
N ILE A 14 -12.55 -12.79 1.17
CA ILE A 14 -13.82 -12.76 1.90
C ILE A 14 -14.86 -12.06 1.03
N ASN A 15 -16.09 -12.56 1.05
CA ASN A 15 -17.21 -11.86 0.42
C ASN A 15 -17.89 -10.88 1.42
N TYR A 16 -18.94 -10.20 0.98
CA TYR A 16 -19.63 -9.22 1.82
C TYR A 16 -20.36 -9.85 3.02
N SER A 17 -20.91 -11.05 2.86
CA SER A 17 -21.55 -11.79 3.97
C SER A 17 -20.52 -12.18 5.04
N ASP A 18 -19.37 -12.72 4.62
CA ASP A 18 -18.26 -13.06 5.51
C ASP A 18 -17.78 -11.83 6.27
N TYR A 19 -17.64 -10.69 5.58
CA TYR A 19 -17.27 -9.42 6.21
C TYR A 19 -18.21 -9.04 7.37
N LEU A 20 -19.53 -9.13 7.17
CA LEU A 20 -20.51 -8.79 8.20
C LEU A 20 -20.38 -9.73 9.41
N GLN A 21 -20.24 -11.04 9.17
CA GLN A 21 -20.08 -12.04 10.23
C GLN A 21 -18.78 -11.83 11.02
N ILE A 22 -17.66 -11.67 10.32
CA ILE A 22 -16.34 -11.47 10.92
C ILE A 22 -16.31 -10.17 11.73
N ARG A 23 -16.84 -9.07 11.19
CA ARG A 23 -16.92 -7.78 11.90
C ARG A 23 -17.72 -7.90 13.20
N ASN A 24 -18.85 -8.60 13.16
CA ASN A 24 -19.69 -8.79 14.35
C ASN A 24 -19.03 -9.66 15.42
N ARG A 25 -18.16 -10.61 15.04
CA ARG A 25 -17.40 -11.42 16.00
C ARG A 25 -16.17 -10.68 16.54
N LEU A 26 -15.38 -10.04 15.67
CA LEU A 26 -14.13 -9.37 16.03
C LEU A 26 -14.33 -8.20 17.01
N LYS A 27 -15.45 -7.48 16.93
CA LYS A 27 -15.72 -6.34 17.84
C LYS A 27 -15.73 -6.72 19.33
N HIS A 28 -15.89 -8.00 19.65
CA HIS A 28 -15.89 -8.50 21.02
C HIS A 28 -14.49 -8.90 21.53
N ILE A 29 -13.51 -9.05 20.63
CA ILE A 29 -12.18 -9.58 20.94
C ILE A 29 -11.08 -8.55 20.64
N ALA A 30 -11.31 -7.64 19.68
CA ALA A 30 -10.38 -6.63 19.25
C ALA A 30 -10.98 -5.22 19.38
N SER A 31 -10.18 -4.30 19.89
CA SER A 31 -10.54 -2.88 19.98
C SER A 31 -10.44 -2.20 18.63
N ILE A 32 -11.25 -1.14 18.45
CA ILE A 32 -11.17 -0.28 17.28
C ILE A 32 -9.81 0.45 17.28
N ASP A 33 -9.19 0.55 16.10
CA ASP A 33 -7.96 1.31 15.91
C ASP A 33 -8.17 2.79 16.24
N THR A 34 -7.37 3.34 17.15
CA THR A 34 -7.42 4.74 17.59
C THR A 34 -7.04 5.72 16.50
N SER A 35 -6.35 5.27 15.45
CA SER A 35 -6.01 6.09 14.28
C SER A 35 -7.16 6.27 13.30
N SER A 36 -8.32 5.66 13.58
CA SER A 36 -9.51 5.76 12.75
C SER A 36 -10.29 7.07 12.99
N THR A 37 -11.14 7.45 12.04
CA THR A 37 -12.04 8.61 12.23
C THR A 37 -13.11 8.33 13.29
N SER A 38 -13.89 9.34 13.68
CA SER A 38 -14.99 9.22 14.67
C SER A 38 -15.96 8.06 14.40
N ASN A 39 -16.09 7.62 13.15
CA ASN A 39 -16.95 6.49 12.75
C ASN A 39 -16.25 5.12 12.81
N GLY A 40 -15.04 5.02 13.39
CA GLY A 40 -14.26 3.78 13.47
C GLY A 40 -13.74 3.29 12.12
N ARG A 41 -13.68 4.17 11.11
CA ARG A 41 -13.33 3.85 9.72
C ARG A 41 -12.20 4.76 9.25
N TYR A 42 -11.46 4.30 8.26
CA TYR A 42 -10.56 5.15 7.50
C TYR A 42 -10.52 4.66 6.06
N LYS A 43 -10.42 5.60 5.11
CA LYS A 43 -10.32 5.29 3.69
C LYS A 43 -8.86 5.35 3.28
N ILE A 44 -8.30 4.23 2.84
CA ILE A 44 -6.94 4.19 2.29
C ILE A 44 -7.03 4.26 0.77
N ARG A 45 -6.24 5.12 0.15
CA ARG A 45 -5.95 5.05 -1.28
C ARG A 45 -4.47 4.78 -1.47
N SER A 46 -4.15 3.88 -2.39
CA SER A 46 -2.80 3.40 -2.62
C SER A 46 -2.56 3.31 -4.12
N LEU A 47 -1.56 4.03 -4.61
CA LEU A 47 -1.13 4.00 -6.00
C LEU A 47 0.22 3.31 -6.07
N TYR A 48 0.29 2.24 -6.84
CA TYR A 48 1.53 1.50 -7.11
C TYR A 48 2.18 2.09 -8.35
N PHE A 49 3.51 2.20 -8.30
CA PHE A 49 4.28 2.67 -9.45
C PHE A 49 4.98 1.50 -10.12
N ASP A 50 4.93 1.57 -11.45
CA ASP A 50 5.75 0.77 -12.34
C ASP A 50 6.52 1.72 -13.28
N ASN A 51 7.49 1.20 -13.99
CA ASN A 51 8.15 1.91 -15.08
C ASN A 51 7.36 1.76 -16.39
N LEU A 52 7.79 2.48 -17.44
CA LEU A 52 7.14 2.45 -18.76
C LEU A 52 7.18 1.07 -19.43
N TYR A 53 7.97 0.14 -18.91
CA TYR A 53 8.14 -1.21 -19.44
C TYR A 53 7.41 -2.27 -18.60
N ASP A 54 6.53 -1.85 -17.69
CA ASP A 54 5.79 -2.73 -16.78
C ASP A 54 6.71 -3.72 -16.04
N LYS A 55 7.92 -3.29 -15.69
CA LYS A 55 8.95 -4.16 -15.10
C LYS A 55 8.47 -4.79 -13.79
N VAL A 56 7.83 -4.02 -12.92
CA VAL A 56 7.34 -4.52 -11.61
C VAL A 56 6.21 -5.52 -11.80
N LEU A 57 5.34 -5.30 -12.79
CA LEU A 57 4.31 -6.25 -13.21
C LEU A 57 4.94 -7.54 -13.75
N MET A 58 5.88 -7.44 -14.67
CA MET A 58 6.55 -8.59 -15.27
C MET A 58 7.36 -9.36 -14.23
N GLU A 59 8.03 -8.68 -13.30
CA GLU A 59 8.71 -9.32 -12.17
C GLU A 59 7.74 -10.08 -11.25
N LYS A 60 6.52 -9.55 -11.06
CA LYS A 60 5.45 -10.21 -10.29
C LYS A 60 5.01 -11.50 -11.01
N ILE A 61 4.71 -11.42 -12.30
CA ILE A 61 4.25 -12.56 -13.12
C ILE A 61 5.33 -13.64 -13.21
N ASN A 62 6.58 -13.24 -13.50
CA ASN A 62 7.71 -14.15 -13.72
C ASN A 62 8.36 -14.69 -12.43
N GLY A 63 7.76 -14.45 -11.25
CA GLY A 63 8.23 -15.10 -10.02
C GLY A 63 9.55 -14.58 -9.43
N PHE A 64 10.13 -13.47 -9.93
CA PHE A 64 11.43 -12.97 -9.44
C PHE A 64 11.45 -12.68 -7.92
N ASN A 65 12.49 -13.14 -7.22
CA ASN A 65 12.58 -12.99 -5.76
C ASN A 65 13.03 -11.59 -5.30
N LYS A 66 13.84 -10.87 -6.09
CA LYS A 66 14.28 -9.51 -5.80
C LYS A 66 13.27 -8.54 -6.41
N ARG A 67 12.42 -7.95 -5.58
CA ARG A 67 11.41 -6.97 -6.03
C ARG A 67 11.45 -5.73 -5.17
N GLU A 68 11.44 -4.58 -5.83
CA GLU A 68 11.26 -3.27 -5.21
C GLU A 68 9.93 -2.70 -5.65
N LYS A 69 9.07 -2.36 -4.68
CA LYS A 69 7.74 -1.80 -4.94
C LYS A 69 7.65 -0.43 -4.30
N PHE A 70 7.37 0.57 -5.11
CA PHE A 70 7.06 1.92 -4.65
C PHE A 70 5.55 2.11 -4.61
N ARG A 71 5.08 2.71 -3.52
CA ARG A 71 3.67 3.02 -3.32
C ARG A 71 3.53 4.42 -2.74
N ILE A 72 2.57 5.16 -3.26
CA ILE A 72 2.07 6.32 -2.56
C ILE A 72 0.76 5.98 -1.89
N ARG A 73 0.65 6.38 -0.63
CA ARG A 73 -0.53 6.18 0.19
C ARG A 73 -0.96 7.47 0.85
N PHE A 74 -2.27 7.70 0.86
CA PHE A 74 -2.91 8.76 1.62
C PHE A 74 -4.22 8.25 2.23
N TYR A 75 -4.69 8.97 3.25
CA TYR A 75 -5.79 8.55 4.10
C TYR A 75 -6.93 9.56 4.03
N ASN A 76 -8.17 9.08 4.13
CA ASN A 76 -9.39 9.89 4.25
C ASN A 76 -9.58 10.95 3.16
N ASN A 77 -9.02 10.69 1.97
CA ASN A 77 -8.93 11.64 0.85
C ASN A 77 -8.19 12.95 1.16
N ASP A 78 -7.46 13.02 2.28
CA ASP A 78 -6.65 14.16 2.64
C ASP A 78 -5.32 14.10 1.89
N THR A 79 -5.11 15.06 0.98
CA THR A 79 -3.88 15.19 0.20
C THR A 79 -2.85 16.10 0.85
N SER A 80 -3.15 16.72 1.99
CA SER A 80 -2.17 17.51 2.75
C SER A 80 -1.03 16.63 3.27
N PHE A 81 -1.31 15.35 3.48
CA PHE A 81 -0.36 14.36 3.96
C PHE A 81 -0.32 13.12 3.06
N ILE A 82 0.81 12.95 2.36
CA ILE A 82 1.04 11.87 1.40
C ILE A 82 2.31 11.11 1.80
N ARG A 83 2.22 9.79 1.96
CA ARG A 83 3.38 8.92 2.25
C ARG A 83 3.89 8.25 0.99
N LEU A 84 5.18 8.40 0.71
CA LEU A 84 5.91 7.59 -0.27
C LEU A 84 6.58 6.44 0.47
N GLU A 85 6.16 5.22 0.17
CA GLU A 85 6.62 4.00 0.80
C GLU A 85 7.38 3.14 -0.21
N ARG A 86 8.43 2.46 0.26
CA ARG A 86 9.23 1.52 -0.53
C ARG A 86 9.29 0.19 0.19
N LYS A 87 8.87 -0.88 -0.47
CA LYS A 87 8.99 -2.25 0.04
C LYS A 87 9.99 -3.01 -0.82
N CYS A 88 11.10 -3.40 -0.23
CA CYS A 88 12.14 -4.22 -0.86
C CYS A 88 12.11 -5.63 -0.26
N GLN A 89 12.12 -6.65 -1.11
CA GLN A 89 12.43 -8.01 -0.69
C GLN A 89 13.87 -8.30 -1.13
N MET A 90 14.82 -8.22 -0.19
CA MET A 90 16.25 -8.35 -0.47
C MET A 90 16.82 -9.67 0.06
N GLN A 91 17.84 -10.15 -0.65
CA GLN A 91 18.88 -11.04 -0.13
C GLN A 91 20.21 -10.27 -0.11
N VAL A 92 20.23 -9.04 0.44
CA VAL A 92 21.31 -8.00 0.42
C VAL A 92 21.24 -7.01 -0.78
N LEU A 93 21.42 -5.70 -0.53
CA LEU A 93 21.51 -4.60 -1.53
C LEU A 93 22.76 -3.72 -1.31
N PRO A 94 23.26 -3.01 -2.35
CA PRO A 94 23.95 -1.75 -2.20
C PRO A 94 22.97 -0.54 -2.25
N ASN A 95 23.37 0.57 -1.62
CA ASN A 95 22.61 1.80 -1.43
C ASN A 95 22.10 2.44 -2.74
N ILE A 96 20.80 2.75 -2.81
CA ILE A 96 20.21 3.58 -3.87
C ILE A 96 19.47 4.74 -3.19
N GLN A 97 20.14 5.89 -3.11
CA GLN A 97 19.67 7.11 -2.44
C GLN A 97 19.35 8.32 -3.37
N PRO A 98 19.71 8.41 -4.67
CA PRO A 98 19.62 9.71 -5.36
C PRO A 98 18.26 10.02 -6.02
N TYR A 99 17.33 9.06 -6.17
CA TYR A 99 16.12 9.27 -6.98
C TYR A 99 14.83 9.60 -6.19
N PHE A 100 14.85 9.55 -4.85
CA PHE A 100 13.64 9.61 -4.03
C PHE A 100 12.92 10.98 -4.09
N SER A 101 13.66 12.09 -4.12
CA SER A 101 13.11 13.45 -4.06
C SER A 101 12.42 13.89 -5.36
N ILE A 102 12.98 13.52 -6.52
CA ILE A 102 12.44 13.86 -7.84
C ILE A 102 11.16 13.07 -8.11
N ILE A 103 11.19 11.77 -7.79
CA ILE A 103 10.06 10.84 -7.82
C ILE A 103 8.92 11.42 -6.97
N GLN A 104 9.19 11.82 -5.72
CA GLN A 104 8.17 12.38 -4.82
C GLN A 104 7.46 13.63 -5.35
N LYS A 105 8.18 14.58 -5.97
CA LYS A 105 7.57 15.82 -6.53
C LYS A 105 6.68 15.55 -7.74
N LEU A 106 7.18 14.82 -8.74
CA LEU A 106 6.41 14.46 -9.94
C LEU A 106 5.15 13.65 -9.60
N LEU A 107 5.23 12.87 -8.53
CA LEU A 107 4.17 11.99 -8.09
C LEU A 107 3.05 12.68 -7.33
N ILE A 108 3.37 13.65 -6.48
CA ILE A 108 2.36 14.48 -5.82
C ILE A 108 1.56 15.25 -6.88
N LEU A 109 2.22 15.80 -7.90
CA LEU A 109 1.57 16.47 -9.03
C LEU A 109 0.62 15.54 -9.80
N LYS A 110 1.05 14.30 -10.09
CA LYS A 110 0.20 13.31 -10.77
C LYS A 110 -0.98 12.87 -9.90
N LEU A 111 -0.79 12.75 -8.58
CA LEU A 111 -1.88 12.42 -7.65
C LEU A 111 -2.91 13.54 -7.55
N ILE A 112 -2.48 14.79 -7.46
CA ILE A 112 -3.35 15.99 -7.46
C ILE A 112 -4.13 16.08 -8.77
N TYR A 113 -3.50 15.79 -9.91
CA TYR A 113 -4.19 15.74 -11.19
C TYR A 113 -5.28 14.66 -11.22
N LEU A 114 -4.99 13.46 -10.71
CA LEU A 114 -5.94 12.34 -10.69
C LEU A 114 -7.09 12.57 -9.70
N THR A 115 -6.85 13.19 -8.55
CA THR A 115 -7.92 13.54 -7.61
C THR A 115 -8.80 14.68 -8.13
N ARG A 116 -8.25 15.62 -8.91
CA ARG A 116 -8.99 16.75 -9.50
C ARG A 116 -9.78 16.39 -10.77
N THR A 117 -9.27 15.48 -11.59
CA THR A 117 -9.88 15.18 -12.91
C THR A 117 -10.87 14.01 -12.87
N GLY A 118 -11.00 13.31 -11.74
CA GLY A 118 -11.86 12.12 -11.62
C GLY A 118 -11.43 10.93 -12.49
N LYS A 119 -10.30 11.04 -13.21
CA LYS A 119 -9.77 9.99 -14.08
C LYS A 119 -9.13 8.90 -13.24
N THR A 120 -9.63 7.68 -13.35
CA THR A 120 -8.96 6.47 -12.87
C THR A 120 -7.80 6.16 -13.79
N CYS A 121 -6.56 6.24 -13.30
CA CYS A 121 -5.46 5.56 -13.99
C CYS A 121 -5.77 4.07 -14.01
N TYR A 122 -5.56 3.42 -15.16
CA TYR A 122 -5.50 1.98 -15.28
C TYR A 122 -4.45 1.48 -14.27
N LEU A 123 -4.95 1.02 -13.12
CA LEU A 123 -4.21 0.36 -12.08
C LEU A 123 -4.27 -1.12 -12.47
N ILE A 124 -3.15 -1.65 -12.91
CA ILE A 124 -3.04 -3.08 -13.19
C ILE A 124 -3.31 -3.83 -11.88
N HIS A 125 -4.35 -4.67 -11.88
CA HIS A 125 -4.73 -5.58 -10.80
C HIS A 125 -3.68 -6.70 -10.60
#